data_AF-A0A560EL45-F1
#
_entry.id   AF-A0A560EL45-F1
#
_cell.length_a   1.000
_cell.length_b   1.000
_cell.length_c   1.000
_cell.angle_alpha   90.00
_cell.angle_beta   90.00
_cell.angle_gamma   90.00
#
_symmetry.space_group_name_H-M   'P 1'
#
loop_
_entity.id
_entity.type
_entity.pdbx_description
1 polymer ?
#
loop_
_entity_poly.entity_id
_entity_poly.type
_entity_poly.pdbx_seq_one_letter_code
_entity_poly.pdbx_strand_id
1 'polypeptide(L)'
;MRARTLEAANGLRLAAATRRIPPPLENSRKCPRCSLLPLCLPDEVNLLRTGAVARTPPPAADAALPLYVQHPGARVGKEGEVLVIKRPAEDGGADGAMVPNEAPPTPSRAGRKAAPVAEVETRVPIGEVSELVLAGPVTLSTPALHALMRAEVPVVWMSSGFWYLGSTGGRGPSGAGARTAQYRLREDGPRRLAFARGLVEAKLRNQRTLLRRNWRGADADRDAVLERLRQPGRRPGHGRPAGGGG
;
A
#
# COMPACT_ATOMS: atom_id res chain seq x y z
N MET A 1 -9.16 -12.07 41.36
CA MET A 1 -8.95 -10.84 40.55
C MET A 1 -7.98 -9.85 41.22
N ARG A 2 -8.20 -9.47 42.49
CA ARG A 2 -7.37 -8.48 43.23
C ARG A 2 -5.86 -8.79 43.30
N ALA A 3 -5.48 -10.05 43.52
CA ALA A 3 -4.07 -10.46 43.58
C ALA A 3 -3.32 -10.19 42.26
N ARG A 4 -3.90 -10.61 41.12
CA ARG A 4 -3.35 -10.34 39.77
C ARG A 4 -3.20 -8.85 39.47
N THR A 5 -4.17 -8.04 39.90
CA THR A 5 -4.10 -6.58 39.72
C THR A 5 -2.95 -5.97 40.52
N LEU A 6 -2.76 -6.41 41.77
CA LEU A 6 -1.65 -5.94 42.62
C LEU A 6 -0.28 -6.35 42.06
N GLU A 7 -0.17 -7.59 41.60
CA GLU A 7 1.04 -8.10 40.92
C GLU A 7 1.38 -7.27 39.69
N ALA A 8 0.42 -7.03 38.79
CA ALA A 8 0.63 -6.21 37.61
C ALA A 8 1.01 -4.76 37.95
N ALA A 9 0.38 -4.16 38.97
CA ALA A 9 0.70 -2.81 39.43
C ALA A 9 2.13 -2.71 40.00
N ASN A 10 2.56 -3.70 40.79
CA ASN A 10 3.92 -3.75 41.31
C ASN A 10 4.95 -3.97 40.20
N GLY A 11 4.64 -4.83 39.23
CA GLY A 11 5.46 -5.01 38.03
C GLY A 11 5.64 -3.71 37.24
N LEU A 12 4.58 -2.93 37.05
CA LEU A 12 4.65 -1.63 36.38
C LEU A 12 5.53 -0.63 37.15
N ARG A 13 5.39 -0.57 38.48
CA ARG A 13 6.23 0.30 39.32
C ARG A 13 7.71 -0.07 39.23
N LEU A 14 8.03 -1.36 39.24
CA LEU A 14 9.40 -1.85 39.11
C LEU A 14 9.99 -1.51 37.73
N ALA A 15 9.22 -1.71 36.66
CA ALA A 15 9.64 -1.35 35.30
C ALA A 15 9.92 0.17 35.19
N ALA A 16 9.07 1.01 35.78
CA ALA A 16 9.27 2.46 35.80
C ALA A 16 10.52 2.86 36.61
N ALA A 17 10.73 2.26 37.78
CA ALA A 17 11.88 2.56 38.65
C ALA A 17 13.22 2.16 38.02
N THR A 18 13.26 1.01 37.34
CA THR A 18 14.49 0.49 36.73
C THR A 18 14.86 1.18 35.42
N ARG A 19 13.94 1.94 34.80
CA ARG A 19 14.11 2.57 33.47
C ARG A 19 14.56 1.58 32.39
N ARG A 20 14.27 0.29 32.56
CA ARG A 20 14.54 -0.77 31.58
C ARG A 20 13.23 -1.07 30.85
N ILE A 21 13.25 -0.91 29.53
CA ILE A 21 12.10 -1.24 28.69
C ILE A 21 11.92 -2.77 28.72
N PRO A 22 10.71 -3.29 29.00
CA PRO A 22 10.46 -4.71 28.98
C PRO A 22 10.68 -5.28 27.57
N PRO A 23 11.08 -6.56 27.44
CA PRO A 23 11.25 -7.16 26.13
C PRO A 23 9.94 -7.13 25.34
N PRO A 24 10.01 -7.01 24.01
CA PRO A 24 8.83 -7.13 23.15
C PRO A 24 8.11 -8.45 23.35
N LEU A 25 6.78 -8.42 23.16
CA LEU A 25 5.98 -9.65 23.18
C LEU A 25 6.40 -10.56 22.02
N GLU A 26 6.44 -11.86 22.29
CA GLU A 26 6.76 -12.87 21.29
C GLU A 26 5.50 -13.26 20.51
N ASN A 27 5.56 -13.21 19.18
CA ASN A 27 4.50 -13.63 18.26
C ASN A 27 3.10 -13.04 18.56
N SER A 28 3.04 -11.85 19.17
CA SER A 28 1.78 -11.21 19.57
C SER A 28 1.28 -10.24 18.50
N ARG A 29 0.00 -10.37 18.13
CA ARG A 29 -0.68 -9.42 17.21
C ARG A 29 -0.82 -8.01 17.77
N LYS A 30 -0.48 -7.79 19.04
CA LYS A 30 -0.53 -6.46 19.69
C LYS A 30 0.66 -5.59 19.27
N CYS A 31 1.86 -6.17 19.13
CA CYS A 31 3.08 -5.41 18.83
C CYS A 31 3.02 -4.68 17.48
N PRO A 32 2.60 -5.30 16.37
CA PRO A 32 2.49 -4.61 15.06
C PRO A 32 1.45 -3.48 15.02
N ARG A 33 0.56 -3.38 16.02
CA ARG A 33 -0.51 -2.38 16.09
C ARG A 33 -0.27 -1.35 17.21
N CYS A 34 0.86 -1.43 17.89
CA CYS A 34 1.22 -0.51 18.96
C CYS A 34 1.71 0.82 18.36
N SER A 35 1.27 1.95 18.92
CA SER A 35 1.76 3.28 18.57
C SER A 35 3.26 3.46 18.82
N LEU A 36 3.86 2.62 19.66
CA LEU A 36 5.29 2.62 19.98
C LEU A 36 6.10 1.65 19.09
N LEU A 37 5.49 1.03 18.07
CA LEU A 37 6.19 0.18 17.10
C LEU A 37 7.50 0.81 16.57
N PRO A 38 7.54 2.08 16.14
CA PRO A 38 8.78 2.68 15.62
C PRO A 38 9.87 2.91 16.68
N LEU A 39 9.52 2.89 17.97
CA LEU A 39 10.47 3.04 19.07
C LEU A 39 10.95 1.69 19.61
N CYS A 40 10.02 0.75 19.80
CA CYS A 40 10.33 -0.55 20.39
C CYS A 40 10.93 -1.54 19.39
N LEU A 41 10.65 -1.39 18.08
CA LEU A 41 11.15 -2.23 16.99
C LEU A 41 11.13 -3.75 17.34
N PRO A 42 9.94 -4.30 17.61
CA PRO A 42 9.78 -5.64 18.19
C PRO A 42 10.36 -6.74 17.30
N ASP A 43 10.22 -6.62 15.98
CA ASP A 43 10.75 -7.59 15.03
C ASP A 43 12.29 -7.56 15.03
N GLU A 44 12.91 -6.38 15.07
CA GLU A 44 14.36 -6.20 15.09
C GLU A 44 14.97 -6.67 16.40
N VAL A 45 14.39 -6.27 17.53
CA VAL A 45 14.87 -6.68 18.85
C VAL A 45 14.76 -8.19 19.01
N ASN A 46 13.64 -8.79 18.60
CA ASN A 46 13.49 -10.25 18.64
C ASN A 46 14.43 -10.95 17.66
N LEU A 47 14.65 -10.40 16.45
CA LEU A 47 15.60 -10.93 15.48
C LEU A 47 17.02 -10.95 16.05
N LEU A 48 17.47 -9.85 16.65
CA LEU A 48 18.81 -9.74 17.25
C LEU A 48 18.97 -10.66 18.47
N ARG A 49 17.91 -10.83 19.27
CA ARG A 49 17.93 -11.73 20.44
C ARG A 49 18.00 -13.21 20.06
N THR A 50 17.27 -13.60 19.02
CA THR A 50 17.08 -15.02 18.65
C THR A 50 17.97 -15.48 17.51
N GLY A 51 18.57 -14.55 16.75
CA GLY A 51 19.36 -14.87 15.56
C GLY A 51 18.55 -15.48 14.41
N ALA A 52 17.21 -15.32 14.42
CA ALA A 52 16.34 -15.95 13.45
C ALA A 52 16.72 -15.57 12.00
N VAL A 53 16.61 -16.52 11.07
CA VAL A 53 16.91 -16.25 9.66
C VAL A 53 15.70 -15.63 8.97
N ALA A 54 15.94 -14.64 8.12
CA ALA A 54 14.91 -14.04 7.28
C ALA A 54 14.23 -15.10 6.40
N ARG A 55 12.91 -15.23 6.51
CA ARG A 55 12.11 -16.03 5.58
C ARG A 55 11.68 -15.13 4.42
N THR A 56 11.75 -15.66 3.20
CA THR A 56 11.18 -14.98 2.04
C THR A 56 9.67 -14.88 2.25
N PRO A 57 9.08 -13.67 2.23
CA PRO A 57 7.63 -13.53 2.33
C PRO A 57 6.99 -14.22 1.11
N PRO A 58 5.88 -14.95 1.30
CA PRO A 58 5.14 -15.47 0.16
C PRO A 58 4.67 -14.30 -0.70
N PRO A 59 4.53 -14.49 -2.03
CA PRO A 59 3.87 -13.49 -2.85
C PRO A 59 2.46 -13.25 -2.30
N ALA A 60 2.03 -11.98 -2.29
CA ALA A 60 0.65 -11.66 -1.97
C ALA A 60 -0.24 -12.31 -3.04
N ALA A 61 -1.07 -13.27 -2.63
CA ALA A 61 -2.11 -13.84 -3.47
C ALA A 61 -3.42 -13.17 -3.06
N ASP A 62 -3.71 -12.02 -3.68
CA ASP A 62 -4.97 -11.31 -3.46
C ASP A 62 -5.56 -10.90 -4.81
N ALA A 63 -6.85 -11.17 -4.98
CA ALA A 63 -7.63 -10.80 -6.17
C ALA A 63 -8.25 -9.40 -6.05
N ALA A 64 -8.12 -8.76 -4.89
CA ALA A 64 -8.59 -7.42 -4.64
C ALA A 64 -7.96 -6.39 -5.60
N LEU A 65 -8.73 -5.34 -5.93
CA LEU A 65 -8.35 -4.31 -6.89
C LEU A 65 -8.29 -2.93 -6.21
N PRO A 66 -7.50 -1.99 -6.75
CA PRO A 66 -7.47 -0.62 -6.23
C PRO A 66 -8.78 0.11 -6.55
N LEU A 67 -9.37 0.75 -5.54
CA LEU A 67 -10.58 1.55 -5.68
C LEU A 67 -10.23 3.04 -5.75
N TYR A 68 -10.55 3.68 -6.87
CA TYR A 68 -10.33 5.12 -7.09
C TYR A 68 -11.61 5.91 -6.84
N VAL A 69 -11.55 6.91 -5.96
CA VAL A 69 -12.62 7.90 -5.75
C VAL A 69 -12.07 9.28 -6.06
N GLN A 70 -12.61 9.88 -7.13
CA GLN A 70 -12.05 11.09 -7.75
C GLN A 70 -13.07 12.23 -7.88
N HIS A 71 -14.36 11.94 -7.64
CA HIS A 71 -15.43 12.92 -7.85
C HIS A 71 -15.40 13.99 -6.75
N PRO A 72 -15.31 15.29 -7.08
CA PRO A 72 -15.36 16.36 -6.09
C PRO A 72 -16.62 16.27 -5.23
N GLY A 73 -16.48 16.43 -3.92
CA GLY A 73 -17.59 16.35 -2.96
C GLY A 73 -18.05 14.93 -2.63
N ALA A 74 -17.43 13.89 -3.20
CA ALA A 74 -17.76 12.51 -2.85
C ALA A 74 -17.45 12.21 -1.38
N ARG A 75 -18.25 11.32 -0.79
CA ARG A 75 -18.14 10.90 0.61
C ARG A 75 -18.01 9.39 0.68
N VAL A 76 -16.98 8.91 1.36
CA VAL A 76 -16.70 7.49 1.58
C VAL A 76 -17.06 7.15 3.03
N GLY A 77 -18.13 6.37 3.16
CA GLY A 77 -18.67 5.81 4.39
C GLY A 77 -18.41 4.31 4.53
N LYS A 78 -18.95 3.73 5.59
CA LYS A 78 -18.95 2.28 5.85
C LYS A 78 -20.32 1.84 6.35
N GLU A 79 -20.79 0.70 5.84
CA GLU A 79 -21.92 -0.04 6.39
C GLU A 79 -21.57 -1.53 6.42
N GLY A 80 -21.52 -2.14 7.61
CA GLY A 80 -20.99 -3.52 7.74
C GLY A 80 -19.59 -3.61 7.12
N GLU A 81 -19.22 -4.68 6.43
CA GLU A 81 -17.89 -4.79 5.78
C GLU A 81 -17.86 -4.22 4.35
N VAL A 82 -18.70 -3.22 4.07
CA VAL A 82 -18.86 -2.59 2.75
C VAL A 82 -18.58 -1.10 2.83
N LEU A 83 -17.77 -0.59 1.89
CA LEU A 83 -17.59 0.84 1.66
C LEU A 83 -18.81 1.38 0.90
N VAL A 84 -19.34 2.51 1.37
CA VAL A 84 -20.46 3.21 0.74
C VAL A 84 -19.95 4.54 0.21
N ILE A 85 -19.97 4.72 -1.10
CA ILE A 85 -19.52 5.93 -1.77
C ILE A 85 -20.75 6.69 -2.24
N LYS A 86 -20.91 7.91 -1.73
CA LYS A 86 -21.97 8.83 -2.15
C LYS A 86 -21.35 9.96 -2.96
N ARG A 87 -21.86 10.20 -4.16
CA ARG A 87 -21.46 11.32 -5.01
C ARG A 87 -22.70 12.07 -5.49
N PRO A 88 -22.60 13.39 -5.73
CA PRO A 88 -23.69 14.12 -6.38
C PRO A 88 -23.90 13.53 -7.79
N ALA A 89 -25.15 13.44 -8.23
CA ALA A 89 -25.48 13.08 -9.60
C ALA A 89 -24.96 14.18 -10.53
N GLU A 90 -24.29 13.78 -11.59
CA GLU A 90 -23.91 14.69 -12.67
C GLU A 90 -25.17 14.93 -13.52
N ASP A 91 -25.56 16.20 -13.69
CA ASP A 91 -26.50 16.58 -14.74
C ASP A 91 -25.86 16.18 -16.06
N GLY A 92 -26.48 15.27 -16.81
CA GLY A 92 -25.89 14.68 -18.01
C GLY A 92 -25.32 15.74 -18.98
N GLY A 93 -24.00 15.78 -19.10
CA GLY A 93 -23.26 16.65 -19.99
C GLY A 93 -21.97 15.97 -20.42
N ALA A 94 -21.84 15.77 -21.73
CA ALA A 94 -20.75 15.05 -22.38
C ALA A 94 -19.35 15.65 -22.09
N ASP A 95 -18.34 14.79 -22.21
CA ASP A 95 -16.93 15.10 -22.48
C ASP A 95 -16.20 16.00 -21.48
N GLY A 96 -15.39 15.38 -20.63
CA GLY A 96 -13.96 15.70 -20.48
C GLY A 96 -13.52 17.17 -20.34
N ALA A 97 -14.33 18.05 -19.77
CA ALA A 97 -13.95 19.44 -19.53
C ALA A 97 -13.44 19.58 -18.09
N MET A 98 -12.14 19.87 -17.97
CA MET A 98 -11.50 20.37 -16.75
C MET A 98 -12.16 21.70 -16.35
N VAL A 99 -13.18 21.65 -15.49
CA VAL A 99 -13.77 22.85 -14.88
C VAL A 99 -12.75 23.43 -13.90
N PRO A 100 -12.47 24.75 -13.90
CA PRO A 100 -11.61 25.37 -12.90
C PRO A 100 -12.17 25.11 -11.50
N ASN A 101 -11.27 24.85 -10.56
CA ASN A 101 -11.54 24.62 -9.15
C ASN A 101 -12.22 25.85 -8.50
N GLU A 102 -13.52 26.01 -8.68
CA GLU A 102 -14.32 26.78 -7.75
C GLU A 102 -14.40 25.99 -6.44
N ALA A 103 -13.88 26.61 -5.38
CA ALA A 103 -13.91 26.04 -4.05
C ALA A 103 -15.36 25.65 -3.71
N PRO A 104 -15.63 24.41 -3.26
CA PRO A 104 -16.96 24.08 -2.78
C PRO A 104 -17.32 25.05 -1.65
N PRO A 105 -18.56 25.58 -1.62
CA PRO A 105 -18.94 26.54 -0.60
C PRO A 105 -18.70 25.92 0.77
N THR A 106 -17.86 26.56 1.58
CA THR A 106 -17.68 26.19 2.98
C THR A 106 -19.05 26.24 3.65
N PRO A 107 -19.52 25.19 4.34
CA PRO A 107 -20.81 25.23 4.99
C PRO A 107 -20.76 26.26 6.11
N SER A 108 -21.34 27.44 5.86
CA SER A 108 -21.62 28.42 6.90
C SER A 108 -22.50 27.75 7.94
N ARG A 109 -22.07 27.79 9.20
CA ARG A 109 -22.83 27.34 10.37
C ARG A 109 -24.18 28.08 10.46
N ALA A 110 -25.21 27.54 9.81
CA ALA A 110 -26.62 27.84 10.07
C ALA A 110 -27.45 26.73 9.44
N GLY A 111 -28.30 26.08 10.25
CA GLY A 111 -29.10 24.92 9.87
C GLY A 111 -30.10 25.19 8.74
N ARG A 112 -29.63 25.18 7.49
CA ARG A 112 -30.47 24.99 6.31
C ARG A 112 -30.26 23.57 5.79
N LYS A 113 -31.30 22.75 5.94
CA LYS A 113 -31.40 21.42 5.32
C LYS A 113 -31.44 21.66 3.81
N ALA A 114 -30.31 21.50 3.14
CA ALA A 114 -30.24 21.60 1.68
C ALA A 114 -31.22 20.59 1.06
N ALA A 115 -31.93 21.02 0.02
CA ALA A 115 -32.82 20.15 -0.76
C ALA A 115 -32.04 18.92 -1.28
N PRO A 116 -32.66 17.75 -1.40
CA PRO A 116 -31.96 16.54 -1.80
C PRO A 116 -31.53 16.68 -3.27
N VAL A 117 -30.24 16.97 -3.48
CA VAL A 117 -29.57 16.74 -4.76
C VAL A 117 -29.60 15.23 -4.99
N ALA A 118 -29.92 14.77 -6.21
CA ALA A 118 -29.87 13.35 -6.53
C ALA A 118 -28.45 12.83 -6.21
N GLU A 119 -28.31 11.88 -5.29
CA GLU A 119 -27.03 11.28 -4.92
C GLU A 119 -26.95 9.88 -5.53
N VAL A 120 -25.84 9.59 -6.21
CA VAL A 120 -25.53 8.23 -6.69
C VAL A 120 -24.76 7.52 -5.59
N GLU A 121 -25.27 6.36 -5.17
CA GLU A 121 -24.63 5.49 -4.20
C GLU A 121 -23.96 4.30 -4.89
N THR A 122 -22.72 4.00 -4.52
CA THR A 122 -21.98 2.81 -4.95
C THR A 122 -21.47 2.07 -3.73
N ARG A 123 -21.57 0.73 -3.76
CA ARG A 123 -21.24 -0.14 -2.63
C ARG A 123 -20.15 -1.12 -3.05
N VAL A 124 -19.05 -1.17 -2.30
CA VAL A 124 -17.90 -2.04 -2.61
C VAL A 124 -17.47 -2.79 -1.35
N PRO A 125 -17.41 -4.14 -1.35
CA PRO A 125 -16.91 -4.91 -0.22
C PRO A 125 -15.46 -4.57 0.10
N ILE A 126 -15.13 -4.38 1.39
CA ILE A 126 -13.75 -4.03 1.79
C ILE A 126 -12.76 -5.14 1.38
N GLY A 127 -13.17 -6.41 1.41
CA GLY A 127 -12.33 -7.54 1.00
C GLY A 127 -11.99 -7.61 -0.49
N GLU A 128 -12.64 -6.79 -1.33
CA GLU A 128 -12.34 -6.67 -2.76
C GLU A 128 -11.45 -5.45 -3.06
N VAL A 129 -11.11 -4.64 -2.05
CA VAL A 129 -10.32 -3.42 -2.20
C VAL A 129 -8.89 -3.66 -1.73
N SER A 130 -7.94 -3.64 -2.65
CA SER A 130 -6.51 -3.78 -2.32
C SER A 130 -5.92 -2.48 -1.77
N GLU A 131 -6.46 -1.33 -2.20
CA GLU A 131 -6.04 0.01 -1.83
C GLU A 131 -7.17 1.00 -2.14
N LEU A 132 -7.41 1.97 -1.27
CA LEU A 132 -8.35 3.08 -1.53
C LEU A 132 -7.56 4.33 -1.93
N VAL A 133 -7.75 4.80 -3.15
CA VAL A 133 -7.12 6.02 -3.67
C VAL A 133 -8.15 7.16 -3.68
N LEU A 134 -7.88 8.21 -2.92
CA LEU A 134 -8.70 9.41 -2.84
C LEU A 134 -8.00 10.56 -3.56
N ALA A 135 -8.60 11.06 -4.64
CA ALA A 135 -8.05 12.18 -5.41
C ALA A 135 -8.98 13.40 -5.36
N GLY A 136 -8.42 14.53 -4.93
CA GLY A 136 -9.16 15.79 -4.85
C GLY A 136 -10.04 15.91 -3.59
N PRO A 137 -11.08 16.76 -3.61
CA PRO A 137 -11.87 17.07 -2.42
C PRO A 137 -12.89 15.95 -2.12
N VAL A 138 -12.39 14.80 -1.67
CA VAL A 138 -13.16 13.62 -1.24
C VAL A 138 -13.08 13.48 0.27
N THR A 139 -14.22 13.24 0.91
CA THR A 139 -14.28 13.04 2.37
C THR A 139 -14.28 11.55 2.70
N LEU A 140 -13.41 11.13 3.62
CA LEU A 140 -13.43 9.80 4.20
C LEU A 140 -13.92 9.87 5.65
N SER A 141 -14.95 9.09 5.97
CA SER A 141 -15.44 8.98 7.34
C SER A 141 -14.46 8.22 8.25
N THR A 142 -14.40 8.59 9.52
CA THR A 142 -13.58 7.88 10.53
C THR A 142 -13.92 6.38 10.64
N PRO A 143 -15.19 5.93 10.65
CA PRO A 143 -15.52 4.51 10.68
C PRO A 143 -14.99 3.73 9.47
N ALA A 144 -15.04 4.31 8.27
CA ALA A 144 -14.49 3.71 7.06
C ALA A 144 -12.95 3.61 7.14
N LEU A 145 -12.29 4.70 7.55
CA LEU A 145 -10.85 4.73 7.75
C LEU A 145 -10.39 3.66 8.77
N HIS A 146 -11.08 3.54 9.91
CA HIS A 146 -10.76 2.51 10.91
C HIS A 146 -10.94 1.08 10.37
N ALA A 147 -11.95 0.84 9.53
CA ALA A 147 -12.17 -0.47 8.95
C ALA A 147 -11.08 -0.83 7.94
N LEU A 148 -10.70 0.11 7.07
CA LEU A 148 -9.59 -0.04 6.14
C LEU A 148 -8.29 -0.36 6.88
N MET A 149 -7.98 0.36 7.97
CA MET A 149 -6.80 0.06 8.80
C MET A 149 -6.85 -1.33 9.47
N ARG A 150 -8.04 -1.80 9.89
CA ARG A 150 -8.19 -3.15 10.48
C ARG A 150 -8.05 -4.26 9.46
N ALA A 151 -8.57 -4.03 8.25
CA ALA A 151 -8.41 -4.90 7.08
C ALA A 151 -7.00 -4.78 6.47
N GLU A 152 -6.21 -3.81 6.92
CA GLU A 152 -4.86 -3.51 6.42
C GLU A 152 -4.82 -3.06 4.96
N VAL A 153 -5.93 -2.49 4.50
CA VAL A 153 -6.07 -1.84 3.21
C VAL A 153 -5.51 -0.41 3.33
N PRO A 154 -4.43 -0.08 2.60
CA PRO A 154 -3.89 1.28 2.60
C PRO A 154 -4.87 2.28 1.98
N VAL A 155 -4.83 3.51 2.51
CA VAL A 155 -5.52 4.67 1.92
C VAL A 155 -4.46 5.61 1.37
N VAL A 156 -4.53 5.92 0.08
CA VAL A 156 -3.66 6.89 -0.59
C VAL A 156 -4.38 8.21 -0.77
N TRP A 157 -3.71 9.28 -0.37
CA TRP A 157 -4.21 10.64 -0.46
C TRP A 157 -3.51 11.34 -1.61
N MET A 158 -4.29 11.85 -2.56
CA MET A 158 -3.79 12.58 -3.72
C MET A 158 -4.45 13.96 -3.82
N SER A 159 -3.73 14.93 -4.38
CA SER A 159 -4.31 16.21 -4.78
C SER A 159 -5.30 16.04 -5.95
N SER A 160 -6.07 17.09 -6.26
CA SER A 160 -6.95 17.09 -7.44
C SER A 160 -6.18 16.92 -8.76
N GLY A 161 -4.88 17.22 -8.79
CA GLY A 161 -3.99 16.99 -9.93
C GLY A 161 -3.27 15.64 -9.88
N PHE A 162 -3.75 14.68 -9.08
CA PHE A 162 -3.15 13.35 -8.91
C PHE A 162 -1.69 13.36 -8.43
N TRP A 163 -1.33 14.36 -7.62
CA TRP A 163 -0.05 14.34 -6.90
C TRP A 163 -0.19 13.57 -5.59
N TYR A 164 0.70 12.61 -5.35
CA TYR A 164 0.75 11.86 -4.10
C TYR A 164 1.08 12.78 -2.92
N LEU A 165 0.21 12.80 -1.92
CA LEU A 165 0.38 13.59 -0.69
C LEU A 165 0.85 12.72 0.47
N GLY A 166 0.40 11.47 0.51
CA GLY A 166 0.73 10.53 1.58
C GLY A 166 -0.17 9.32 1.57
N SER A 167 0.06 8.42 2.52
CA SER A 167 -0.75 7.23 2.73
C SER A 167 -1.05 7.03 4.21
N THR A 168 -2.16 6.38 4.51
CA THR A 168 -2.55 5.98 5.86
C THR A 168 -2.84 4.49 5.90
N GLY A 169 -2.36 3.80 6.93
CA GLY A 169 -2.51 2.35 7.03
C GLY A 169 -1.65 1.60 6.00
N GLY A 170 -1.96 0.31 5.83
CA GLY A 170 -1.16 -0.63 5.05
C GLY A 170 0.11 -1.05 5.79
N ARG A 171 0.41 -2.35 5.81
CA ARG A 171 1.70 -2.82 6.34
C ARG A 171 2.78 -2.53 5.30
N GLY A 172 3.77 -1.73 5.68
CA GLY A 172 5.07 -1.69 5.00
C GLY A 172 5.82 -3.03 5.12
N PRO A 173 7.09 -3.10 4.68
CA PRO A 173 7.89 -4.33 4.72
C PRO A 173 7.87 -4.96 6.11
N SER A 174 7.14 -6.06 6.26
CA SER A 174 7.02 -6.78 7.51
C SER A 174 8.25 -7.69 7.68
N GLY A 175 8.81 -7.72 8.90
CA GLY A 175 9.96 -8.55 9.22
C GLY A 175 11.30 -7.83 9.09
N ALA A 176 11.94 -7.64 10.24
CA ALA A 176 13.31 -7.18 10.34
C ALA A 176 14.28 -8.00 9.47
N GLY A 177 14.08 -9.32 9.38
CA GLY A 177 14.92 -10.20 8.57
C GLY A 177 14.90 -9.84 7.08
N ALA A 178 13.74 -9.54 6.50
CA ALA A 178 13.63 -9.15 5.10
C ALA A 178 14.36 -7.83 4.83
N ARG A 179 14.22 -6.85 5.73
CA ARG A 179 14.97 -5.57 5.67
C ARG A 179 16.48 -5.79 5.82
N THR A 180 16.93 -6.63 6.76
CA THR A 180 18.34 -7.00 6.90
C THR A 180 18.88 -7.66 5.62
N ALA A 181 18.12 -8.57 5.01
CA ALA A 181 18.50 -9.21 3.76
C ALA A 181 18.58 -8.18 2.60
N GLN A 182 17.66 -7.22 2.55
CA GLN A 182 17.70 -6.12 1.59
C GLN A 182 18.96 -5.25 1.76
N TYR A 183 19.31 -4.89 3.00
CA TYR A 183 20.55 -4.13 3.26
C TYR A 183 21.80 -4.94 2.92
N ARG A 184 21.83 -6.24 3.22
CA ARG A 184 22.94 -7.12 2.79
C ARG A 184 23.06 -7.17 1.26
N LEU A 185 21.94 -7.26 0.54
CA LEU A 185 21.93 -7.24 -0.93
C LEU A 185 22.45 -5.90 -1.49
N ARG A 186 22.14 -4.78 -0.84
CA ARG A 186 22.62 -3.44 -1.22
C ARG A 186 24.16 -3.38 -1.23
N GLU A 187 24.82 -4.00 -0.26
CA GLU A 187 26.28 -3.98 -0.15
C GLU A 187 26.98 -4.95 -1.14
N ASP A 188 26.28 -5.97 -1.63
CA ASP A 188 26.82 -6.93 -2.61
C ASP A 188 26.74 -6.37 -4.04
N GLY A 189 27.86 -5.83 -4.54
CA GLY A 189 27.97 -5.21 -5.86
C GLY A 189 27.44 -6.09 -7.01
N PRO A 190 27.95 -7.33 -7.19
CA PRO A 190 27.47 -8.26 -8.20
C PRO A 190 25.97 -8.56 -8.12
N ARG A 191 25.44 -8.88 -6.93
CA ARG A 191 24.02 -9.21 -6.77
C ARG A 191 23.12 -7.99 -6.96
N ARG A 192 23.53 -6.82 -6.49
CA ARG A 192 22.83 -5.54 -6.71
C ARG A 192 22.72 -5.22 -8.20
N LEU A 193 23.81 -5.39 -8.96
CA LEU A 193 23.81 -5.16 -10.40
C LEU A 193 22.92 -6.15 -11.14
N ALA A 194 22.96 -7.43 -10.76
CA ALA A 194 22.08 -8.46 -11.33
C ALA A 194 20.60 -8.15 -11.08
N PHE A 195 20.25 -7.72 -9.86
CA PHE A 195 18.89 -7.28 -9.52
C PHE A 195 18.45 -6.06 -10.34
N ALA A 196 19.28 -5.01 -10.41
CA ALA A 196 18.97 -3.80 -11.17
C ALA A 196 18.79 -4.09 -12.67
N ARG A 197 19.65 -4.94 -13.25
CA ARG A 197 19.51 -5.42 -14.64
C ARG A 197 18.17 -6.14 -14.82
N GLY A 198 17.82 -7.05 -13.91
CA GLY A 198 16.52 -7.74 -13.96
C GLY A 198 15.32 -6.79 -14.00
N LEU A 199 15.33 -5.71 -13.23
CA LEU A 199 14.27 -4.68 -13.27
C LEU A 199 14.21 -3.96 -14.62
N VAL A 200 15.36 -3.55 -15.16
CA VAL A 200 15.44 -2.88 -16.47
C VAL A 200 15.01 -3.81 -17.59
N GLU A 201 15.47 -5.07 -17.57
CA GLU A 201 15.06 -6.12 -18.51
C GLU A 201 13.54 -6.34 -18.49
N ALA A 202 12.94 -6.44 -17.31
CA ALA A 202 11.50 -6.59 -17.17
C ALA A 202 10.74 -5.37 -17.72
N LYS A 203 11.21 -4.14 -17.41
CA LYS A 203 10.58 -2.91 -17.91
C LYS A 203 10.66 -2.79 -19.43
N LEU A 204 11.82 -3.06 -20.02
CA LEU A 204 12.00 -3.05 -21.47
C LEU A 204 11.13 -4.11 -22.16
N ARG A 205 11.03 -5.31 -21.58
CA ARG A 205 10.13 -6.35 -22.06
C ARG A 205 8.67 -5.89 -22.05
N ASN A 206 8.20 -5.31 -20.94
CA ASN A 206 6.83 -4.80 -20.83
C ASN A 206 6.56 -3.65 -21.80
N GLN A 207 7.50 -2.72 -21.97
CA GLN A 207 7.39 -1.64 -22.94
C GLN A 207 7.29 -2.15 -24.37
N ARG A 208 8.08 -3.16 -24.75
CA ARG A 208 7.96 -3.82 -26.06
C ARG A 208 6.58 -4.47 -26.24
N THR A 209 6.06 -5.14 -25.22
CA THR A 209 4.71 -5.74 -25.25
C THR A 209 3.64 -4.68 -25.42
N LEU A 210 3.70 -3.57 -24.66
CA LEU A 210 2.75 -2.46 -24.76
C LEU A 210 2.81 -1.78 -26.14
N LEU A 211 4.02 -1.53 -26.66
CA LEU A 211 4.19 -0.97 -28.01
C LEU A 211 3.58 -1.87 -29.06
N ARG A 212 3.82 -3.18 -29.02
CA ARG A 212 3.20 -4.12 -29.98
C ARG A 212 1.67 -4.13 -29.91
N ARG A 213 1.10 -4.01 -28.72
CA ARG A 213 -0.37 -4.07 -28.51
C ARG A 213 -1.09 -2.77 -28.86
N ASN A 214 -0.45 -1.62 -28.60
CA ASN A 214 -1.12 -0.32 -28.61
C ASN A 214 -0.62 0.60 -29.76
N TRP A 215 0.26 0.13 -30.64
CA TRP A 215 0.75 0.94 -31.76
C TRP A 215 -0.39 1.28 -32.73
N ARG A 216 -0.50 2.55 -33.10
CA ARG A 216 -1.49 3.05 -34.07
C ARG A 216 -0.87 3.70 -35.32
N GLY A 217 0.46 3.75 -35.41
CA GLY A 217 1.20 4.32 -36.54
C GLY A 217 1.69 3.26 -37.53
N ALA A 218 2.62 3.64 -38.41
CA ALA A 218 3.22 2.71 -39.37
C ALA A 218 4.07 1.63 -38.69
N ASP A 219 4.04 0.41 -39.22
CA ASP A 219 4.78 -0.73 -38.67
C ASP A 219 6.31 -0.52 -38.72
N ALA A 220 6.81 0.18 -39.74
CA ALA A 220 8.25 0.48 -39.86
C ALA A 220 8.77 1.32 -38.68
N ASP A 221 8.01 2.32 -38.24
CA ASP A 221 8.36 3.16 -37.09
C ASP A 221 8.31 2.38 -35.78
N ARG A 222 7.31 1.50 -35.63
CA ARG A 222 7.20 0.59 -34.49
C ARG A 222 8.44 -0.29 -34.39
N ASP A 223 8.83 -0.89 -35.51
CA ASP A 223 9.90 -1.88 -35.54
C ASP A 223 11.26 -1.21 -35.29
N ALA A 224 11.48 0.02 -35.77
CA ALA A 224 12.64 0.82 -35.42
C ALA A 224 12.71 1.17 -33.91
N VAL A 225 11.58 1.47 -33.26
CA VAL A 225 11.53 1.67 -31.79
C VAL A 225 11.81 0.36 -31.06
N LEU A 226 11.20 -0.75 -31.51
CA LEU A 226 11.41 -2.07 -30.92
C LEU A 226 12.86 -2.53 -31.05
N GLU A 227 13.56 -2.14 -32.11
CA GLU A 227 14.98 -2.44 -32.28
C GLU A 227 15.84 -1.69 -31.25
N ARG A 228 15.56 -0.41 -30.99
CA ARG A 228 16.24 0.36 -29.94
C ARG A 228 16.01 -0.18 -28.54
N LEU A 229 14.86 -0.81 -28.31
CA LEU A 229 14.52 -1.48 -27.05
C LEU A 229 15.00 -2.95 -27.02
N ARG A 230 15.77 -3.43 -28.00
CA ARG A 230 16.46 -4.72 -27.87
C ARG A 230 17.59 -4.57 -26.87
N GLN A 231 17.62 -5.48 -25.91
CA GLN A 231 18.78 -5.64 -25.05
C GLN A 231 19.80 -6.54 -25.76
N PRO A 232 21.11 -6.22 -25.70
CA PRO A 232 22.14 -7.19 -26.01
C PRO A 232 21.93 -8.43 -25.15
N GLY A 233 21.85 -9.59 -25.81
CA GLY A 233 21.38 -10.84 -25.23
C GLY A 233 22.10 -11.22 -23.93
N ARG A 234 21.30 -11.62 -22.95
CA ARG A 234 21.70 -12.45 -21.82
C ARG A 234 22.50 -13.65 -22.36
N ARG A 235 23.80 -13.77 -22.01
CA ARG A 235 24.49 -15.07 -22.16
C ARG A 235 23.66 -16.10 -21.37
N PRO A 236 23.29 -17.25 -21.96
CA PRO A 236 22.61 -18.29 -21.21
C PRO A 236 23.49 -18.66 -20.01
N GLY A 237 22.97 -18.38 -18.81
CA GLY A 237 23.65 -18.69 -17.56
C GLY A 237 23.89 -20.18 -17.47
N HIS A 238 25.10 -20.54 -17.05
CA HIS A 238 25.59 -21.89 -16.80
C HIS A 238 24.51 -22.81 -16.25
N GLY A 239 24.35 -23.95 -16.92
CA GLY A 239 23.43 -25.00 -16.56
C GLY A 239 23.60 -25.38 -15.09
N ARG A 240 22.47 -25.53 -14.42
CA ARG A 240 22.32 -26.34 -13.22
C ARG A 240 23.03 -27.69 -13.50
N PRO A 241 24.02 -28.13 -12.70
CA PRO A 241 24.56 -29.47 -12.90
C PRO A 241 23.41 -30.46 -12.76
N ALA A 242 23.18 -31.24 -13.81
CA ALA A 242 22.34 -32.41 -13.72
C ALA A 242 22.93 -33.29 -12.61
N GLY A 243 22.12 -33.64 -11.63
CA GLY A 243 22.47 -34.70 -10.70
C GLY A 243 22.66 -35.98 -11.50
N GLY A 244 23.91 -36.39 -11.68
CA GLY A 244 24.26 -37.73 -12.11
C GLY A 244 24.21 -38.64 -10.89
N GLY A 245 23.24 -39.55 -10.87
CA GLY A 245 23.36 -40.79 -10.12
C GLY A 245 24.36 -41.72 -10.80
N GLY A 246 25.08 -42.49 -10.00
CA GLY A 246 26.15 -43.41 -10.39
C GLY A 246 27.19 -43.47 -9.30
#